data_AF-A0A3G9JWJ5-F1
#
_entry.id   AF-A0A3G9JWJ5-F1
#
_cell.length_a   1.000
_cell.length_b   1.000
_cell.length_c   1.000
_cell.angle_alpha   90.00
_cell.angle_beta   90.00
_cell.angle_gamma   90.00
#
_symmetry.space_group_name_H-M   'P 1'
#
loop_
_entity.id
_entity.type
_entity.pdbx_description
1 polymer ?
#
loop_
_entity_poly.entity_id
_entity_poly.type
_entity_poly.pdbx_seq_one_letter_code
_entity_poly.pdbx_strand_id
1 'polypeptide(L)'
;MKKFLAVLLSMSLFLPITIVHGQTPVVVVIDPGHGGSELGAYVNYNDETYYEKDMNLKMATAMYNKLSQYDGVKVYMTRTDDSTVSLSSRIAYAKKMKANVLFSVHVNAKGSASKEDNGLFALISNGHYRSHLRDVAKGISDLALQYEAQTSGMVNNGDLLRNSGTTTYPNNTAADYYYIVRASVNANIPGFIMEHGFIDNDQDFAFLSNDDSLKAMGEADAQAVIDYYHLSLKGSTPVNESQNEEATSDEETPVTLEAPTLKLKNVSNGLQLSWNAVEGATSYDLYRKVNKWVKYKNVKATSFLNSAVKNGQRYSYKIVAKNESVTSDVSNIKSAAYLNRTKIKKASVKKRKVTLTWLKNSKASGYVVRYIKNGKTYTKTYKGKAKTKAKLSLKKGSYKFSVRCYINKSGKYYSVYSTAKSVKVK
;
A
#
# COMPACT_ATOMS: atom_id res chain seq x y z
N MET A 1 58.10 53.91 5.60
CA MET A 1 58.31 52.46 5.82
C MET A 1 56.97 51.82 6.16
N LYS A 2 56.38 51.06 5.22
CA LYS A 2 55.11 50.33 5.42
C LYS A 2 55.40 49.03 6.19
N LYS A 3 54.76 48.81 7.34
CA LYS A 3 54.78 47.52 8.05
C LYS A 3 53.46 46.81 7.79
N PHE A 4 53.52 45.66 7.12
CA PHE A 4 52.41 44.73 6.95
C PHE A 4 52.24 43.88 8.22
N LEU A 5 51.01 43.75 8.71
CA LEU A 5 50.63 42.86 9.81
C LEU A 5 50.00 41.61 9.18
N ALA A 6 50.64 40.45 9.36
CA ALA A 6 50.12 39.16 8.91
C ALA A 6 49.15 38.59 9.95
N VAL A 7 47.93 38.24 9.51
CA VAL A 7 46.92 37.54 10.31
C VAL A 7 47.09 36.04 10.06
N LEU A 8 47.41 35.27 11.09
CA LEU A 8 47.39 33.80 11.08
C LEU A 8 45.94 33.31 11.25
N LEU A 9 45.42 32.60 10.25
CA LEU A 9 44.13 31.90 10.32
C LEU A 9 44.38 30.45 10.74
N SER A 10 43.94 30.08 11.94
CA SER A 10 44.01 28.69 12.43
C SER A 10 42.94 27.83 11.73
N MET A 11 43.35 26.95 10.84
CA MET A 11 42.49 25.94 10.21
C MET A 11 42.31 24.75 11.18
N SER A 12 41.14 24.65 11.81
CA SER A 12 40.76 23.44 12.57
C SER A 12 40.41 22.32 11.59
N LEU A 13 41.22 21.26 11.54
CA LEU A 13 40.87 20.00 10.89
C LEU A 13 39.70 19.36 11.65
N PHE A 14 38.52 19.35 11.03
CA PHE A 14 37.46 18.40 11.38
C PHE A 14 37.67 17.14 10.54
N LEU A 15 38.17 16.06 11.18
CA LEU A 15 38.07 14.72 10.61
C LEU A 15 36.62 14.24 10.80
N PRO A 16 35.87 13.92 9.74
CA PRO A 16 34.57 13.28 9.90
C PRO A 16 34.80 11.84 10.40
N ILE A 17 34.24 11.53 11.56
CA ILE A 17 34.08 10.15 12.01
C ILE A 17 32.96 9.54 11.18
N THR A 18 33.30 8.68 10.22
CA THR A 18 32.33 7.92 9.42
C THR A 18 31.76 6.79 10.27
N ILE A 19 30.50 6.89 10.67
CA ILE A 19 29.77 5.78 11.29
C ILE A 19 29.04 5.02 10.17
N VAL A 20 29.57 3.87 9.78
CA VAL A 20 28.95 2.95 8.81
C VAL A 20 27.74 2.26 9.47
N HIS A 21 26.51 2.64 9.09
CA HIS A 21 25.29 1.90 9.46
C HIS A 21 24.82 1.05 8.27
N GLY A 22 25.25 -0.21 8.22
CA GLY A 22 24.77 -1.17 7.22
C GLY A 22 23.29 -1.49 7.40
N GLN A 23 22.46 -1.26 6.38
CA GLN A 23 21.10 -1.79 6.37
C GLN A 23 21.14 -3.32 6.29
N THR A 24 20.34 -3.98 7.13
CA THR A 24 20.29 -5.44 7.13
C THR A 24 19.49 -5.92 5.92
N PRO A 25 20.03 -6.80 5.06
CA PRO A 25 19.34 -7.27 3.87
C PRO A 25 18.07 -8.06 4.23
N VAL A 26 17.03 -7.94 3.41
CA VAL A 26 15.82 -8.76 3.48
C VAL A 26 16.19 -10.20 3.16
N VAL A 27 15.75 -11.14 3.99
CA VAL A 27 15.97 -12.57 3.76
C VAL A 27 14.69 -13.21 3.22
N VAL A 28 14.76 -13.72 2.00
CA VAL A 28 13.70 -14.48 1.35
C VAL A 28 14.09 -15.95 1.34
N VAL A 29 13.27 -16.81 1.93
CA VAL A 29 13.45 -18.26 1.83
C VAL A 29 12.37 -18.80 0.92
N ILE A 30 12.78 -19.39 -0.19
CA ILE A 30 11.93 -20.02 -1.18
C ILE A 30 11.89 -21.51 -0.86
N ASP A 31 10.70 -22.08 -0.81
CA ASP A 31 10.48 -23.46 -0.47
C ASP A 31 9.81 -24.18 -1.64
N PRO A 32 10.58 -24.85 -2.53
CA PRO A 32 10.00 -25.70 -3.56
C PRO A 32 9.30 -26.89 -2.88
N GLY A 33 7.97 -26.95 -2.97
CA GLY A 33 7.15 -28.01 -2.39
C GLY A 33 7.61 -29.41 -2.78
N HIS A 34 7.43 -30.38 -1.90
CA HIS A 34 7.80 -31.79 -2.10
C HIS A 34 9.30 -32.01 -2.40
N GLY A 35 9.67 -33.08 -3.13
CA GLY A 35 11.05 -33.42 -3.51
C GLY A 35 11.42 -34.85 -3.12
N GLY A 36 12.33 -35.45 -3.90
CA GLY A 36 12.77 -36.83 -3.75
C GLY A 36 11.60 -37.81 -3.84
N SER A 37 11.33 -38.50 -2.74
CA SER A 37 10.22 -39.46 -2.61
C SER A 37 8.84 -38.80 -2.53
N GLU A 38 8.77 -37.51 -2.19
CA GLU A 38 7.51 -36.75 -2.22
C GLU A 38 7.32 -36.24 -3.65
N LEU A 39 6.48 -36.92 -4.44
CA LEU A 39 6.23 -36.57 -5.85
C LEU A 39 5.32 -35.34 -6.01
N GLY A 40 4.47 -35.10 -5.01
CA GLY A 40 3.33 -34.20 -5.12
C GLY A 40 2.28 -34.76 -6.08
N ALA A 41 1.43 -33.88 -6.60
CA ALA A 41 0.52 -34.22 -7.67
C ALA A 41 1.26 -34.56 -8.97
N TYR A 42 0.64 -35.35 -9.85
CA TYR A 42 1.22 -35.70 -11.14
C TYR A 42 0.15 -35.96 -12.18
N VAL A 43 0.52 -35.85 -13.45
CA VAL A 43 -0.33 -36.21 -14.59
C VAL A 43 0.51 -36.88 -15.68
N ASN A 44 -0.12 -37.78 -16.44
CA ASN A 44 0.48 -38.38 -17.63
C ASN A 44 -0.07 -37.66 -18.87
N TYR A 45 0.81 -37.16 -19.72
CA TYR A 45 0.47 -36.43 -20.94
C TYR A 45 1.49 -36.73 -22.04
N ASN A 46 1.02 -37.12 -23.23
CA ASN A 46 1.88 -37.47 -24.38
C ASN A 46 3.03 -38.44 -24.05
N ASP A 47 2.72 -39.54 -23.36
CA ASP A 47 3.69 -40.57 -22.92
C ASP A 47 4.77 -40.09 -21.93
N GLU A 48 4.62 -38.88 -21.39
CA GLU A 48 5.46 -38.32 -20.34
C GLU A 48 4.68 -38.14 -19.03
N THR A 49 5.37 -38.29 -17.90
CA THR A 49 4.81 -37.98 -16.58
C THR A 49 5.35 -36.65 -16.07
N TYR A 50 4.44 -35.77 -15.68
CA TYR A 50 4.73 -34.46 -15.13
C TYR A 50 4.47 -34.49 -13.62
N TYR A 51 5.48 -34.13 -12.83
CA TYR A 51 5.38 -34.10 -11.36
C TYR A 51 5.39 -32.67 -10.82
N GLU A 52 4.54 -32.43 -9.82
CA GLU A 52 4.48 -31.16 -9.09
C GLU A 52 5.85 -30.80 -8.49
N LYS A 53 6.58 -31.77 -7.90
CA LYS A 53 7.90 -31.52 -7.31
C LYS A 53 8.91 -30.89 -8.29
N ASP A 54 8.80 -31.23 -9.59
CA ASP A 54 9.70 -30.76 -10.64
C ASP A 54 9.29 -29.36 -11.10
N MET A 55 7.98 -29.13 -11.29
CA MET A 55 7.44 -27.81 -11.59
C MET A 55 7.78 -26.80 -10.50
N ASN A 56 7.60 -27.19 -9.23
CA ASN A 56 7.93 -26.37 -8.06
C ASN A 56 9.42 -25.99 -8.05
N LEU A 57 10.31 -26.94 -8.34
CA LEU A 57 11.75 -26.67 -8.38
C LEU A 57 12.12 -25.71 -9.52
N LYS A 58 11.52 -25.88 -10.71
CA LYS A 58 11.76 -24.99 -11.86
C LYS A 58 11.31 -23.56 -11.57
N MET A 59 10.09 -23.35 -11.08
CA MET A 59 9.56 -22.02 -10.71
C MET A 59 10.40 -21.38 -9.60
N ALA A 60 10.69 -22.13 -8.53
CA ALA A 60 11.48 -21.62 -7.41
C ALA A 60 12.92 -21.26 -7.82
N THR A 61 13.52 -21.99 -8.75
CA THR A 61 14.84 -21.68 -9.31
C THR A 61 14.80 -20.40 -10.14
N ALA A 62 13.77 -20.19 -10.96
CA ALA A 62 13.59 -18.94 -11.70
C ALA A 62 13.40 -17.74 -10.76
N MET A 63 12.59 -17.91 -9.71
CA MET A 63 12.40 -16.91 -8.65
C MET A 63 13.74 -16.58 -7.96
N TYR A 64 14.51 -17.60 -7.57
CA TYR A 64 15.84 -17.43 -6.97
C TYR A 64 16.80 -16.67 -7.89
N ASN A 65 16.88 -17.07 -9.16
CA ASN A 65 17.79 -16.46 -10.14
C ASN A 65 17.44 -14.99 -10.39
N LYS A 66 16.15 -14.66 -10.47
CA LYS A 66 15.71 -13.27 -10.64
C LYS A 66 16.01 -12.44 -9.39
N LEU A 67 15.62 -12.90 -8.20
CA LEU A 67 15.89 -12.16 -6.95
C LEU A 67 17.40 -12.03 -6.65
N SER A 68 18.21 -13.00 -7.04
CA SER A 68 19.67 -12.96 -6.85
C SER A 68 20.36 -11.87 -7.65
N GLN A 69 19.68 -11.28 -8.64
CA GLN A 69 20.16 -10.11 -9.38
C GLN A 69 19.87 -8.80 -8.66
N TYR A 70 19.26 -8.81 -7.47
CA TYR A 70 18.87 -7.62 -6.74
C TYR A 70 19.71 -7.42 -5.47
N ASP A 71 20.05 -6.17 -5.18
CA ASP A 71 20.66 -5.72 -3.94
C ASP A 71 19.63 -5.60 -2.82
N GLY A 72 20.11 -5.62 -1.58
CA GLY A 72 19.25 -5.54 -0.39
C GLY A 72 18.47 -6.82 -0.09
N VAL A 73 18.67 -7.90 -0.85
CA VAL A 73 18.06 -9.21 -0.61
C VAL A 73 19.10 -10.32 -0.49
N LYS A 74 18.87 -11.24 0.44
CA LYS A 74 19.50 -12.55 0.51
C LYS A 74 18.44 -13.60 0.25
N VAL A 75 18.67 -14.44 -0.75
CA VAL A 75 17.73 -15.47 -1.17
C VAL A 75 18.30 -16.83 -0.82
N TYR A 76 17.48 -17.70 -0.25
CA TYR A 76 17.85 -19.08 0.03
C TYR A 76 16.73 -20.01 -0.44
N MET A 77 17.08 -21.24 -0.80
CA MET A 77 16.11 -22.28 -1.11
C MET A 77 16.18 -23.40 -0.06
N THR A 78 15.05 -24.02 0.30
CA THR A 78 15.02 -25.18 1.22
C THR A 78 15.60 -26.44 0.58
N ARG A 79 15.53 -26.55 -0.75
CA ARG A 79 16.24 -27.51 -1.60
C ARG A 79 16.59 -26.85 -2.93
N THR A 80 17.69 -27.28 -3.55
CA THR A 80 18.15 -26.82 -4.88
C THR A 80 18.20 -27.96 -5.89
N ASP A 81 17.82 -29.16 -5.48
CA ASP A 81 17.77 -30.40 -6.26
C ASP A 81 16.52 -31.20 -5.88
N ASP A 82 16.38 -32.40 -6.45
CA ASP A 82 15.29 -33.33 -6.16
C ASP A 82 15.53 -34.13 -4.86
N SER A 83 15.74 -33.42 -3.75
CA SER A 83 15.90 -34.02 -2.42
C SER A 83 14.62 -33.92 -1.59
N THR A 84 14.36 -34.97 -0.78
CA THR A 84 13.27 -34.95 0.20
C THR A 84 13.64 -34.03 1.38
N VAL A 85 12.83 -32.98 1.62
CA VAL A 85 12.98 -32.09 2.79
C VAL A 85 11.71 -32.10 3.62
N SER A 86 11.79 -32.58 4.86
CA SER A 86 10.64 -32.61 5.77
C SER A 86 10.09 -31.22 6.08
N LEU A 87 8.77 -31.12 6.29
CA LEU A 87 8.09 -29.87 6.60
C LEU A 87 8.69 -29.12 7.81
N SER A 88 9.12 -29.85 8.84
CA SER A 88 9.79 -29.24 10.01
C SER A 88 11.16 -28.67 9.67
N SER A 89 11.92 -29.33 8.79
CA SER A 89 13.24 -28.87 8.34
C SER A 89 13.15 -27.61 7.49
N ARG A 90 12.12 -27.48 6.63
CA ARG A 90 11.82 -26.27 5.87
C ARG A 90 11.67 -25.04 6.79
N ILE A 91 10.88 -25.18 7.85
CA ILE A 91 10.65 -24.12 8.85
C ILE A 91 11.92 -23.84 9.69
N ALA A 92 12.62 -24.89 10.11
CA ALA A 92 13.87 -24.74 10.86
C ALA A 92 14.94 -24.01 10.05
N TYR A 93 15.03 -24.30 8.75
CA TYR A 93 15.92 -23.63 7.82
C TYR A 93 15.54 -22.15 7.64
N ALA A 94 14.26 -21.85 7.42
CA ALA A 94 13.77 -20.47 7.32
C ALA A 94 14.08 -19.65 8.58
N LYS A 95 13.88 -20.25 9.77
CA LYS A 95 14.23 -19.65 11.05
C LYS A 95 15.73 -19.43 11.21
N LYS A 96 16.55 -20.41 10.82
CA LYS A 96 18.03 -20.33 10.85
C LYS A 96 18.54 -19.16 10.00
N MET A 97 17.97 -18.96 8.82
CA MET A 97 18.34 -17.86 7.92
C MET A 97 17.76 -16.50 8.34
N LYS A 98 16.90 -16.47 9.37
CA LYS A 98 16.18 -15.26 9.82
C LYS A 98 15.28 -14.69 8.71
N ALA A 99 14.53 -15.57 8.05
CA ALA A 99 13.64 -15.22 6.95
C ALA A 99 12.68 -14.07 7.33
N ASN A 100 12.64 -13.04 6.48
CA ASN A 100 11.59 -12.03 6.48
C ASN A 100 10.33 -12.56 5.80
N VAL A 101 10.46 -13.53 4.90
CA VAL A 101 9.34 -14.30 4.35
C VAL A 101 9.78 -15.72 3.99
N LEU A 102 8.89 -16.69 4.22
CA LEU A 102 8.93 -18.03 3.64
C LEU A 102 7.88 -18.12 2.51
N PHE A 103 8.34 -18.22 1.27
CA PHE A 103 7.49 -18.37 0.08
C PHE A 103 7.50 -19.84 -0.34
N SER A 104 6.41 -20.57 -0.10
CA SER A 104 6.30 -22.00 -0.47
C SER A 104 5.61 -22.15 -1.82
N VAL A 105 6.30 -22.77 -2.77
CA VAL A 105 5.89 -22.89 -4.19
C VAL A 105 5.26 -24.26 -4.42
N HIS A 106 4.02 -24.29 -4.88
CA HIS A 106 3.22 -25.49 -5.12
C HIS A 106 2.42 -25.43 -6.43
N VAL A 107 2.00 -26.58 -6.94
CA VAL A 107 1.00 -26.73 -8.00
C VAL A 107 -0.07 -27.69 -7.49
N ASN A 108 -1.32 -27.30 -7.64
CA ASN A 108 -2.42 -28.04 -7.06
C ASN A 108 -2.88 -29.19 -7.97
N ALA A 109 -3.78 -30.01 -7.45
CA ALA A 109 -4.60 -30.94 -8.21
C ALA A 109 -6.00 -31.02 -7.61
N LYS A 110 -6.97 -31.54 -8.37
CA LYS A 110 -8.31 -31.80 -7.89
C LYS A 110 -8.27 -32.78 -6.72
N GLY A 111 -8.63 -32.27 -5.55
CA GLY A 111 -8.66 -33.04 -4.31
C GLY A 111 -9.80 -32.59 -3.40
N SER A 112 -9.93 -33.22 -2.23
CA SER A 112 -10.99 -32.92 -1.26
C SER A 112 -10.83 -31.58 -0.51
N ALA A 113 -9.77 -30.81 -0.81
CA ALA A 113 -9.35 -29.62 -0.06
C ALA A 113 -9.78 -28.28 -0.69
N SER A 114 -9.92 -28.20 -2.03
CA SER A 114 -10.44 -27.02 -2.74
C SER A 114 -11.81 -27.34 -3.35
N LYS A 115 -12.73 -26.37 -3.35
CA LYS A 115 -13.95 -26.43 -4.18
C LYS A 115 -13.66 -26.04 -5.63
N GLU A 116 -12.53 -25.37 -5.85
CA GLU A 116 -12.03 -24.98 -7.16
C GLU A 116 -11.31 -26.15 -7.82
N ASP A 117 -11.40 -26.20 -9.15
CA ASP A 117 -10.78 -27.19 -10.03
C ASP A 117 -9.87 -26.54 -11.10
N ASN A 118 -9.57 -25.24 -10.96
CA ASN A 118 -8.63 -24.47 -11.76
C ASN A 118 -8.19 -23.19 -11.01
N GLY A 119 -7.14 -22.55 -11.51
CA GLY A 119 -6.72 -21.21 -11.15
C GLY A 119 -5.77 -21.13 -9.95
N LEU A 120 -5.40 -19.90 -9.65
CA LEU A 120 -4.34 -19.54 -8.71
C LEU A 120 -4.93 -19.20 -7.34
N PHE A 121 -4.33 -19.67 -6.24
CA PHE A 121 -4.70 -19.22 -4.90
C PHE A 121 -3.54 -19.29 -3.90
N ALA A 122 -3.60 -18.43 -2.89
CA ALA A 122 -2.62 -18.40 -1.81
C ALA A 122 -3.23 -18.96 -0.52
N LEU A 123 -2.57 -19.92 0.12
CA LEU A 123 -2.94 -20.36 1.46
C LEU A 123 -2.20 -19.53 2.50
N ILE A 124 -2.94 -18.65 3.16
CA ILE A 124 -2.40 -17.71 4.15
C ILE A 124 -2.98 -17.96 5.54
N SER A 125 -2.34 -17.39 6.56
CA SER A 125 -2.85 -17.49 7.93
C SER A 125 -4.20 -16.77 8.09
N ASN A 126 -5.11 -17.36 8.87
CA ASN A 126 -6.34 -16.71 9.32
C ASN A 126 -6.07 -15.46 10.18
N GLY A 127 -4.85 -15.31 10.72
CA GLY A 127 -4.45 -14.17 11.56
C GLY A 127 -5.02 -14.23 12.97
N HIS A 128 -5.47 -15.40 13.44
CA HIS A 128 -5.91 -15.61 14.82
C HIS A 128 -4.77 -15.45 15.84
N TYR A 129 -3.53 -15.66 15.42
CA TYR A 129 -2.32 -15.46 16.20
C TYR A 129 -1.29 -14.70 15.35
N ARG A 130 -0.67 -13.65 15.90
CA ARG A 130 0.31 -12.78 15.21
C ARG A 130 -0.16 -12.26 13.84
N SER A 131 -1.31 -11.59 13.80
CA SER A 131 -1.95 -11.11 12.56
C SER A 131 -1.08 -10.22 11.65
N HIS A 132 -0.05 -9.55 12.18
CA HIS A 132 0.90 -8.79 11.37
C HIS A 132 1.71 -9.67 10.40
N LEU A 133 1.98 -10.94 10.74
CA LEU A 133 2.66 -11.88 9.86
C LEU A 133 1.79 -12.25 8.65
N ARG A 134 0.47 -12.38 8.89
CA ARG A 134 -0.51 -12.53 7.80
C ARG A 134 -0.49 -11.31 6.90
N ASP A 135 -0.46 -10.09 7.45
CA ASP A 135 -0.49 -8.87 6.63
C ASP A 135 0.72 -8.78 5.68
N VAL A 136 1.89 -9.26 6.11
CA VAL A 136 3.08 -9.38 5.26
C VAL A 136 2.89 -10.46 4.20
N ALA A 137 2.55 -11.69 4.60
CA ALA A 137 2.34 -12.81 3.68
C ALA A 137 1.29 -12.46 2.61
N LYS A 138 0.16 -11.88 3.02
CA LYS A 138 -0.92 -11.45 2.15
C LYS A 138 -0.48 -10.36 1.17
N GLY A 139 0.34 -9.41 1.62
CA GLY A 139 0.82 -8.34 0.74
C GLY A 139 1.69 -8.86 -0.40
N ILE A 140 2.51 -9.88 -0.13
CA ILE A 140 3.34 -10.54 -1.14
C ILE A 140 2.47 -11.44 -2.02
N SER A 141 1.62 -12.28 -1.43
CA SER A 141 0.79 -13.22 -2.19
C SER A 141 -0.25 -12.52 -3.08
N ASP A 142 -0.82 -11.38 -2.65
CA ASP A 142 -1.72 -10.57 -3.48
C ASP A 142 -1.03 -10.05 -4.75
N LEU A 143 0.26 -9.68 -4.64
CA LEU A 143 1.06 -9.25 -5.79
C LEU A 143 1.43 -10.43 -6.69
N ALA A 144 1.81 -11.57 -6.10
CA ALA A 144 2.15 -12.80 -6.83
C ALA A 144 0.95 -13.26 -7.65
N LEU A 145 -0.20 -13.48 -7.01
CA LEU A 145 -1.48 -13.78 -7.65
C LEU A 145 -1.88 -12.80 -8.76
N GLN A 146 -1.53 -11.52 -8.61
CA GLN A 146 -1.81 -10.50 -9.63
C GLN A 146 -0.88 -10.65 -10.85
N TYR A 147 0.40 -10.94 -10.64
CA TYR A 147 1.38 -11.09 -11.72
C TYR A 147 1.26 -12.45 -12.41
N GLU A 148 1.11 -13.52 -11.65
CA GLU A 148 0.83 -14.85 -12.16
C GLU A 148 -0.40 -14.85 -13.07
N ALA A 149 -1.52 -14.25 -12.65
CA ALA A 149 -2.73 -14.15 -13.48
C ALA A 149 -2.52 -13.34 -14.78
N GLN A 150 -1.64 -12.34 -14.78
CA GLN A 150 -1.27 -11.59 -15.98
C GLN A 150 -0.38 -12.41 -16.91
N THR A 151 0.51 -13.23 -16.34
CA THR A 151 1.47 -14.06 -17.04
C THR A 151 0.80 -15.28 -17.69
N SER A 152 -0.09 -15.96 -16.96
CA SER A 152 -0.71 -17.22 -17.41
C SER A 152 -2.11 -17.05 -18.00
N GLY A 153 -2.81 -15.96 -17.68
CA GLY A 153 -4.23 -15.80 -17.99
C GLY A 153 -5.17 -16.64 -17.11
N MET A 154 -4.64 -17.37 -16.12
CA MET A 154 -5.43 -18.17 -15.20
C MET A 154 -6.30 -17.32 -14.28
N VAL A 155 -7.36 -17.92 -13.75
CA VAL A 155 -8.26 -17.27 -12.79
C VAL A 155 -7.52 -17.03 -11.47
N ASN A 156 -7.55 -15.80 -10.98
CA ASN A 156 -7.09 -15.47 -9.63
C ASN A 156 -8.21 -15.71 -8.61
N ASN A 157 -8.12 -16.81 -7.85
CA ASN A 157 -9.10 -17.19 -6.83
C ASN A 157 -8.84 -16.54 -5.45
N GLY A 158 -7.74 -15.80 -5.31
CA GLY A 158 -7.42 -15.05 -4.09
C GLY A 158 -6.87 -15.92 -2.96
N ASP A 159 -7.26 -15.59 -1.73
CA ASP A 159 -6.75 -16.26 -0.53
C ASP A 159 -7.65 -17.43 -0.09
N LEU A 160 -7.05 -18.57 0.20
CA LEU A 160 -7.70 -19.69 0.86
C LEU A 160 -7.33 -19.76 2.34
N LEU A 161 -8.33 -19.59 3.20
CA LEU A 161 -8.20 -19.61 4.66
C LEU A 161 -8.77 -20.91 5.23
N ARG A 162 -7.99 -21.65 6.04
CA ARG A 162 -8.43 -22.93 6.62
C ARG A 162 -7.96 -23.12 8.05
N ASN A 163 -8.92 -23.28 8.97
CA ASN A 163 -8.64 -23.59 10.38
C ASN A 163 -8.44 -25.09 10.59
N SER A 164 -7.53 -25.46 11.48
CA SER A 164 -7.41 -26.80 12.05
C SER A 164 -8.56 -27.05 13.03
N GLY A 165 -9.17 -28.25 12.94
CA GLY A 165 -10.18 -28.69 13.90
C GLY A 165 -9.58 -29.29 15.19
N THR A 166 -8.28 -29.56 15.23
CA THR A 166 -7.62 -30.32 16.31
C THR A 166 -6.42 -29.62 16.92
N THR A 167 -5.99 -28.49 16.36
CA THR A 167 -4.78 -27.78 16.77
C THR A 167 -5.09 -26.32 17.09
N THR A 168 -4.51 -25.81 18.17
CA THR A 168 -4.61 -24.41 18.58
C THR A 168 -3.26 -23.71 18.57
N TYR A 169 -3.29 -22.39 18.41
CA TYR A 169 -2.16 -21.51 18.68
C TYR A 169 -1.96 -21.31 20.19
N PRO A 170 -0.81 -20.78 20.65
CA PRO A 170 -0.54 -20.52 22.07
C PRO A 170 -1.58 -19.63 22.78
N ASN A 171 -2.33 -18.81 22.04
CA ASN A 171 -3.44 -18.01 22.57
C ASN A 171 -4.79 -18.77 22.61
N ASN A 172 -4.78 -20.10 22.49
CA ASN A 172 -5.93 -21.00 22.49
C ASN A 172 -6.95 -20.77 21.36
N THR A 173 -6.58 -20.04 20.31
CA THR A 173 -7.40 -19.92 19.10
C THR A 173 -7.13 -21.08 18.14
N ALA A 174 -8.09 -21.41 17.29
CA ALA A 174 -7.90 -22.41 16.24
C ALA A 174 -6.69 -22.03 15.35
N ALA A 175 -5.77 -22.98 15.18
CA ALA A 175 -4.58 -22.78 14.37
C ALA A 175 -4.88 -22.93 12.88
N ASP A 176 -3.95 -22.51 12.03
CA ASP A 176 -4.05 -22.77 10.59
C ASP A 176 -3.88 -24.28 10.29
N TYR A 177 -4.66 -24.79 9.34
CA TYR A 177 -4.68 -26.21 8.97
C TYR A 177 -3.34 -26.66 8.38
N TYR A 178 -2.86 -25.93 7.37
CA TYR A 178 -1.63 -26.25 6.65
C TYR A 178 -0.41 -26.04 7.52
N TYR A 179 0.47 -27.05 7.56
CA TYR A 179 1.61 -27.06 8.46
C TYR A 179 2.57 -25.89 8.19
N ILE A 180 2.93 -25.62 6.92
CA ILE A 180 3.85 -24.52 6.57
C ILE A 180 3.33 -23.18 7.09
N VAL A 181 2.07 -22.86 6.84
CA VAL A 181 1.42 -21.63 7.32
C VAL A 181 1.45 -21.57 8.86
N ARG A 182 0.96 -22.63 9.52
CA ARG A 182 0.89 -22.70 10.99
C ARG A 182 2.25 -22.59 11.66
N ALA A 183 3.21 -23.36 11.18
CA ALA A 183 4.54 -23.45 11.75
C ALA A 183 5.34 -22.16 11.51
N SER A 184 5.12 -21.46 10.39
CA SER A 184 5.70 -20.14 10.13
C SER A 184 5.22 -19.12 11.15
N VAL A 185 3.91 -19.06 11.40
CA VAL A 185 3.34 -18.17 12.44
C VAL A 185 3.91 -18.49 13.82
N ASN A 186 4.00 -19.77 14.20
CA ASN A 186 4.63 -20.20 15.45
C ASN A 186 6.13 -19.84 15.54
N ALA A 187 6.84 -19.86 14.41
CA ALA A 187 8.24 -19.48 14.30
C ALA A 187 8.46 -17.96 14.21
N ASN A 188 7.38 -17.16 14.22
CA ASN A 188 7.40 -15.71 14.00
C ASN A 188 7.96 -15.30 12.61
N ILE A 189 7.56 -16.04 11.58
CA ILE A 189 7.95 -15.82 10.18
C ILE A 189 6.66 -15.60 9.37
N PRO A 190 6.56 -14.55 8.55
CA PRO A 190 5.54 -14.47 7.51
C PRO A 190 5.72 -15.63 6.52
N GLY A 191 4.76 -16.54 6.45
CA GLY A 191 4.84 -17.69 5.57
C GLY A 191 3.50 -18.06 4.97
N PHE A 192 3.51 -18.45 3.71
CA PHE A 192 2.33 -18.85 2.94
C PHE A 192 2.70 -19.91 1.91
N ILE A 193 1.68 -20.55 1.36
CA ILE A 193 1.79 -21.47 0.21
C ILE A 193 1.13 -20.79 -0.99
N MET A 194 1.80 -20.82 -2.13
CA MET A 194 1.32 -20.30 -3.40
C MET A 194 1.06 -21.48 -4.34
N GLU A 195 -0.20 -21.64 -4.76
CA GLU A 195 -0.67 -22.69 -5.66
C GLU A 195 -0.82 -22.11 -7.07
N HIS A 196 0.09 -22.49 -7.97
CA HIS A 196 0.28 -21.85 -9.28
C HIS A 196 -0.61 -22.42 -10.40
N GLY A 197 -1.79 -22.95 -10.04
CA GLY A 197 -2.72 -23.64 -10.94
C GLY A 197 -2.88 -25.11 -10.59
N PHE A 198 -3.66 -25.82 -11.42
CA PHE A 198 -4.00 -27.23 -11.22
C PHE A 198 -3.37 -28.12 -12.32
N ILE A 199 -2.50 -29.06 -11.93
CA ILE A 199 -1.80 -29.94 -12.86
C ILE A 199 -2.75 -30.90 -13.61
N ASP A 200 -3.91 -31.20 -13.03
CA ASP A 200 -4.94 -32.09 -13.60
C ASP A 200 -6.11 -31.32 -14.23
N ASN A 201 -5.96 -30.01 -14.41
CA ASN A 201 -6.88 -29.19 -15.20
C ASN A 201 -6.28 -28.90 -16.58
N ASP A 202 -6.99 -29.24 -17.65
CA ASP A 202 -6.48 -29.08 -19.03
C ASP A 202 -6.02 -27.65 -19.37
N GLN A 203 -6.71 -26.62 -18.86
CA GLN A 203 -6.38 -25.22 -19.18
C GLN A 203 -5.14 -24.74 -18.42
N ASP A 204 -5.08 -25.04 -17.13
CA ASP A 204 -3.91 -24.68 -16.32
C ASP A 204 -2.69 -25.50 -16.76
N PHE A 205 -2.86 -26.80 -17.00
CA PHE A 205 -1.81 -27.71 -17.43
C PHE A 205 -1.22 -27.33 -18.79
N ALA A 206 -2.03 -26.81 -19.73
CA ALA A 206 -1.51 -26.30 -21.00
C ALA A 206 -0.45 -25.18 -20.81
N PHE A 207 -0.54 -24.41 -19.73
CA PHE A 207 0.49 -23.45 -19.36
C PHE A 207 1.62 -24.11 -18.55
N LEU A 208 1.28 -24.93 -17.56
CA LEU A 208 2.24 -25.53 -16.61
C LEU A 208 3.16 -26.60 -17.21
N SER A 209 2.77 -27.22 -18.32
CA SER A 209 3.56 -28.22 -19.04
C SER A 209 4.75 -27.64 -19.81
N ASN A 210 4.90 -26.31 -19.87
CA ASN A 210 5.96 -25.63 -20.60
C ASN A 210 7.01 -25.00 -19.67
N ASP A 211 8.30 -25.29 -19.92
CA ASP A 211 9.39 -24.81 -19.06
C ASP A 211 9.58 -23.28 -19.08
N ASP A 212 9.35 -22.62 -20.22
CA ASP A 212 9.40 -21.16 -20.30
C ASP A 212 8.24 -20.52 -19.53
N SER A 213 7.06 -21.14 -19.57
CA SER A 213 5.90 -20.75 -18.77
C SER A 213 6.17 -20.89 -17.27
N LEU A 214 6.78 -21.99 -16.81
CA LEU A 214 7.19 -22.18 -15.42
C LEU A 214 8.25 -21.14 -15.01
N LYS A 215 9.22 -20.85 -15.88
CA LYS A 215 10.20 -19.79 -15.64
C LYS A 215 9.52 -18.42 -15.50
N ALA A 216 8.59 -18.08 -16.39
CA ALA A 216 7.84 -16.83 -16.33
C ALA A 216 7.00 -16.72 -15.04
N MET A 217 6.45 -17.83 -14.55
CA MET A 217 5.73 -17.88 -13.29
C MET A 217 6.64 -17.57 -12.10
N GLY A 218 7.80 -18.24 -12.00
CA GLY A 218 8.78 -17.93 -10.94
C GLY A 218 9.34 -16.51 -11.02
N GLU A 219 9.46 -15.94 -12.24
CA GLU A 219 9.84 -14.54 -12.41
C GLU A 219 8.74 -13.56 -11.97
N ALA A 220 7.47 -13.95 -12.05
CA ALA A 220 6.33 -13.21 -11.52
C ALA A 220 6.33 -13.21 -9.98
N ASP A 221 6.64 -14.34 -9.35
CA ASP A 221 6.82 -14.43 -7.89
C ASP A 221 7.96 -13.55 -7.40
N ALA A 222 9.09 -13.62 -8.10
CA ALA A 222 10.23 -12.75 -7.80
C ALA A 222 9.82 -11.28 -7.95
N GLN A 223 9.04 -10.92 -8.98
CA GLN A 223 8.55 -9.55 -9.14
C GLN A 223 7.66 -9.12 -7.97
N ALA A 224 6.80 -10.01 -7.48
CA ALA A 224 5.98 -9.72 -6.31
C ALA A 224 6.82 -9.43 -5.07
N VAL A 225 7.88 -10.20 -4.84
CA VAL A 225 8.83 -9.98 -3.73
C VAL A 225 9.65 -8.70 -3.94
N ILE A 226 10.15 -8.46 -5.15
CA ILE A 226 10.86 -7.22 -5.54
C ILE A 226 10.00 -6.01 -5.25
N ASP A 227 8.74 -6.03 -5.67
CA ASP A 227 7.85 -4.89 -5.54
C ASP A 227 7.35 -4.70 -4.11
N TYR A 228 7.17 -5.80 -3.36
CA TYR A 228 6.78 -5.74 -1.96
C TYR A 228 7.88 -5.17 -1.07
N TYR A 229 9.13 -5.60 -1.29
CA TYR A 229 10.29 -5.15 -0.51
C TYR A 229 11.06 -3.99 -1.14
N HIS A 230 10.62 -3.52 -2.31
CA HIS A 230 11.25 -2.44 -3.07
C HIS A 230 12.73 -2.70 -3.39
N LEU A 231 13.04 -3.92 -3.84
CA LEU A 231 14.41 -4.35 -4.16
C LEU A 231 14.93 -3.64 -5.43
N SER A 232 16.24 -3.40 -5.49
CA SER A 232 16.90 -2.73 -6.64
C SER A 232 17.86 -3.67 -7.37
N LEU A 233 18.04 -3.54 -8.68
CA LEU A 233 18.96 -4.39 -9.46
C LEU A 233 20.43 -4.12 -9.08
N LYS A 234 21.23 -5.19 -9.07
CA LYS A 234 22.68 -5.15 -8.87
C LYS A 234 23.36 -4.43 -10.03
N GLY A 235 24.17 -3.43 -9.72
CA GLY A 235 25.05 -2.78 -10.70
C GLY A 235 24.36 -1.84 -11.70
N SER A 236 23.11 -1.45 -11.50
CA SER A 236 22.49 -0.41 -12.33
C SER A 236 22.99 0.99 -11.93
N THR A 237 23.84 1.60 -12.78
CA THR A 237 24.21 3.04 -12.73
C THR A 237 23.24 3.89 -13.59
N PRO A 238 22.99 5.17 -13.27
CA PRO A 238 22.12 6.06 -14.06
C PRO A 238 22.83 6.58 -15.33
N VAL A 239 22.13 6.61 -16.47
CA VAL A 239 22.62 7.22 -17.72
C VAL A 239 22.25 8.71 -17.75
N ASN A 240 23.24 9.61 -17.90
CA ASN A 240 23.04 10.87 -18.65
C ASN A 240 24.36 11.43 -19.23
N GLU A 241 24.27 12.06 -20.40
CA GLU A 241 25.37 12.52 -21.27
C GLU A 241 26.22 13.67 -20.70
N SER A 242 27.55 13.53 -20.65
CA SER A 242 28.59 14.37 -21.29
C SER A 242 29.98 14.30 -20.61
N GLN A 243 30.99 13.98 -21.43
CA GLN A 243 32.44 14.31 -21.41
C GLN A 243 33.34 13.92 -20.20
N ASN A 244 34.19 12.91 -20.47
CA ASN A 244 35.58 12.60 -20.06
C ASN A 244 36.17 12.87 -18.65
N GLU A 245 36.63 11.75 -18.09
CA GLU A 245 37.89 11.42 -17.40
C GLU A 245 38.12 11.62 -15.88
N GLU A 246 38.58 10.49 -15.33
CA GLU A 246 39.28 10.16 -14.08
C GLU A 246 38.54 10.02 -12.74
N ALA A 247 38.81 8.87 -12.12
CA ALA A 247 38.14 8.23 -11.03
C ALA A 247 38.53 8.80 -9.67
N THR A 248 37.55 8.97 -8.78
CA THR A 248 37.63 8.64 -7.36
C THR A 248 36.24 8.34 -6.83
N SER A 249 36.13 7.28 -6.04
CA SER A 249 34.89 6.67 -5.54
C SER A 249 34.38 7.38 -4.29
N ASP A 250 33.22 8.03 -4.40
CA ASP A 250 32.44 8.54 -3.26
C ASP A 250 31.12 7.76 -3.15
N GLU A 251 30.86 7.18 -1.97
CA GLU A 251 29.63 6.45 -1.63
C GLU A 251 28.40 7.37 -1.72
N GLU A 252 27.63 7.29 -2.81
CA GLU A 252 26.35 7.99 -2.93
C GLU A 252 25.27 7.25 -2.13
N THR A 253 24.76 7.92 -1.11
CA THR A 253 23.56 7.53 -0.37
C THR A 253 22.39 7.28 -1.34
N PRO A 254 21.62 6.19 -1.22
CA PRO A 254 20.50 5.93 -2.11
C PRO A 254 19.50 7.09 -2.04
N VAL A 255 19.19 7.69 -3.19
CA VAL A 255 18.22 8.78 -3.31
C VAL A 255 16.82 8.23 -3.04
N THR A 256 16.43 8.18 -1.77
CA THR A 256 15.08 7.78 -1.36
C THR A 256 14.15 8.97 -1.40
N LEU A 257 12.97 8.80 -1.99
CA LEU A 257 11.90 9.78 -1.89
C LEU A 257 11.10 9.52 -0.63
N GLU A 258 11.08 10.47 0.30
CA GLU A 258 10.23 10.41 1.49
C GLU A 258 8.74 10.29 1.13
N ALA A 259 7.98 9.58 1.98
CA ALA A 259 6.54 9.50 1.80
C ALA A 259 5.91 10.90 1.91
N PRO A 260 5.19 11.40 0.88
CA PRO A 260 4.51 12.69 0.96
C PRO A 260 3.43 12.64 2.05
N THR A 261 3.32 13.71 2.85
CA THR A 261 2.26 13.87 3.85
C THR A 261 1.04 14.53 3.23
N LEU A 262 0.00 13.75 2.97
CA LEU A 262 -1.21 14.20 2.29
C LEU A 262 -2.17 14.94 3.22
N LYS A 263 -2.58 16.15 2.80
CA LYS A 263 -3.67 16.94 3.39
C LYS A 263 -4.83 17.05 2.41
N LEU A 264 -6.05 17.07 2.95
CA LEU A 264 -7.29 17.11 2.18
C LEU A 264 -8.26 18.12 2.78
N LYS A 265 -8.77 19.04 1.96
CA LYS A 265 -9.78 20.03 2.37
C LYS A 265 -10.91 20.16 1.36
N ASN A 266 -12.12 20.33 1.86
CA ASN A 266 -13.24 20.78 1.02
C ASN A 266 -13.02 22.23 0.61
N VAL A 267 -13.17 22.53 -0.68
CA VAL A 267 -13.19 23.90 -1.25
C VAL A 267 -14.51 24.14 -2.00
N SER A 268 -14.73 25.33 -2.55
CA SER A 268 -16.02 25.68 -3.19
C SER A 268 -16.36 24.84 -4.41
N ASN A 269 -15.34 24.41 -5.14
CA ASN A 269 -15.42 23.80 -6.46
C ASN A 269 -14.80 22.41 -6.50
N GLY A 270 -14.54 21.79 -5.33
CA GLY A 270 -13.93 20.47 -5.30
C GLY A 270 -13.34 20.06 -3.96
N LEU A 271 -12.56 18.98 -4.02
CA LEU A 271 -11.68 18.57 -2.95
C LEU A 271 -10.26 18.99 -3.31
N GLN A 272 -9.68 19.89 -2.51
CA GLN A 272 -8.30 20.33 -2.69
C GLN A 272 -7.39 19.40 -1.89
N LEU A 273 -6.46 18.79 -2.60
CA LEU A 273 -5.35 18.03 -2.07
C LEU A 273 -4.10 18.90 -2.07
N SER A 274 -3.25 18.69 -1.07
CA SER A 274 -1.93 19.29 -0.98
C SER A 274 -1.02 18.38 -0.16
N TRP A 275 0.25 18.31 -0.50
CA TRP A 275 1.27 17.56 0.22
C TRP A 275 2.55 18.40 0.31
N ASN A 276 3.48 18.01 1.19
CA ASN A 276 4.82 18.60 1.16
C ASN A 276 5.52 18.23 -0.14
N ALA A 277 6.38 19.12 -0.62
CA ALA A 277 7.37 18.73 -1.62
C ALA A 277 8.23 17.62 -1.02
N VAL A 278 8.52 16.62 -1.85
CA VAL A 278 9.47 15.57 -1.55
C VAL A 278 10.73 15.89 -2.35
N GLU A 279 11.85 16.03 -1.64
CA GLU A 279 13.14 16.30 -2.24
C GLU A 279 13.50 15.18 -3.22
N GLY A 280 14.03 15.55 -4.38
CA GLY A 280 14.33 14.60 -5.47
C GLY A 280 13.12 14.14 -6.30
N ALA A 281 11.87 14.48 -5.93
CA ALA A 281 10.69 14.06 -6.68
C ALA A 281 10.41 14.98 -7.89
N THR A 282 10.26 14.40 -9.08
CA THR A 282 9.89 15.12 -10.33
C THR A 282 8.39 15.06 -10.64
N SER A 283 7.66 14.11 -10.04
CA SER A 283 6.20 13.98 -10.16
C SER A 283 5.57 13.25 -8.97
N TYR A 284 4.25 13.11 -8.98
CA TYR A 284 3.49 12.42 -7.96
C TYR A 284 2.33 11.64 -8.58
N ASP A 285 2.19 10.35 -8.23
CA ASP A 285 1.05 9.53 -8.62
C ASP A 285 -0.05 9.62 -7.57
N LEU A 286 -1.15 10.28 -7.94
CA LEU A 286 -2.34 10.43 -7.11
C LEU A 286 -3.30 9.28 -7.34
N TYR A 287 -3.63 8.55 -6.28
CA TYR A 287 -4.63 7.49 -6.29
C TYR A 287 -5.92 7.97 -5.63
N ARG A 288 -7.06 7.51 -6.15
CA ARG A 288 -8.40 7.86 -5.64
C ARG A 288 -9.25 6.60 -5.47
N LYS A 289 -9.98 6.51 -4.36
CA LYS A 289 -10.98 5.47 -4.10
C LYS A 289 -12.37 6.06 -3.91
N VAL A 290 -13.31 5.52 -4.68
CA VAL A 290 -14.76 5.63 -4.43
C VAL A 290 -15.25 4.27 -3.94
N ASN A 291 -15.08 3.23 -4.76
CA ASN A 291 -15.34 1.83 -4.40
C ASN A 291 -14.03 1.03 -4.34
N LYS A 292 -13.21 1.10 -5.39
CA LYS A 292 -11.84 0.55 -5.46
C LYS A 292 -10.80 1.65 -5.67
N TRP A 293 -9.54 1.38 -5.34
CA TRP A 293 -8.43 2.27 -5.62
C TRP A 293 -8.12 2.26 -7.11
N VAL A 294 -7.90 3.44 -7.69
CA VAL A 294 -7.39 3.61 -9.05
C VAL A 294 -6.32 4.69 -9.04
N LYS A 295 -5.28 4.55 -9.88
CA LYS A 295 -4.38 5.66 -10.20
C LYS A 295 -5.19 6.69 -10.97
N TYR A 296 -5.37 7.86 -10.38
CA TYR A 296 -6.30 8.89 -10.88
C TYR A 296 -5.59 9.94 -11.75
N LYS A 297 -4.37 10.32 -11.37
CA LYS A 297 -3.55 11.31 -12.10
C LYS A 297 -2.08 11.18 -11.74
N ASN A 298 -1.18 11.45 -12.67
CA ASN A 298 0.21 11.85 -12.37
C ASN A 298 0.30 13.37 -12.47
N VAL A 299 0.93 14.04 -11.51
CA VAL A 299 1.05 15.51 -11.46
C VAL A 299 2.45 15.91 -11.01
N LYS A 300 2.98 17.04 -11.53
CA LYS A 300 4.27 17.59 -11.08
C LYS A 300 4.13 18.54 -9.87
N ALA A 301 3.00 19.21 -9.75
CA ALA A 301 2.74 20.14 -8.64
C ALA A 301 2.46 19.40 -7.33
N THR A 302 2.73 20.04 -6.19
CA THR A 302 2.46 19.52 -4.84
C THR A 302 1.01 19.73 -4.35
N SER A 303 0.12 20.03 -5.30
CA SER A 303 -1.29 20.22 -5.03
C SER A 303 -2.13 19.81 -6.22
N PHE A 304 -3.34 19.34 -5.93
CA PHE A 304 -4.29 18.94 -6.97
C PHE A 304 -5.72 19.25 -6.52
N LEU A 305 -6.49 19.88 -7.40
CA LEU A 305 -7.92 20.08 -7.19
C LEU A 305 -8.71 19.01 -7.92
N ASN A 306 -9.32 18.09 -7.18
CA ASN A 306 -10.35 17.23 -7.77
C ASN A 306 -11.67 18.02 -7.86
N SER A 307 -11.93 18.59 -9.03
CA SER A 307 -13.20 19.24 -9.38
C SER A 307 -14.29 18.26 -9.83
N ALA A 308 -13.91 17.06 -10.28
CA ALA A 308 -14.81 16.00 -10.73
C ALA A 308 -15.40 15.21 -9.54
N VAL A 309 -15.99 15.94 -8.59
CA VAL A 309 -16.57 15.41 -7.35
C VAL A 309 -18.09 15.55 -7.34
N LYS A 310 -18.77 14.54 -6.80
CA LYS A 310 -20.24 14.52 -6.70
C LYS A 310 -20.69 14.95 -5.31
N ASN A 311 -21.73 15.77 -5.24
CA ASN A 311 -22.31 16.21 -3.96
C ASN A 311 -22.76 15.00 -3.13
N GLY A 312 -22.24 14.89 -1.90
CA GLY A 312 -22.50 13.80 -0.97
C GLY A 312 -21.61 12.57 -1.14
N GLN A 313 -20.77 12.50 -2.18
CA GLN A 313 -19.90 11.35 -2.43
C GLN A 313 -18.65 11.41 -1.55
N ARG A 314 -18.29 10.28 -0.93
CA ARG A 314 -17.02 10.09 -0.22
C ARG A 314 -15.94 9.66 -1.21
N TYR A 315 -14.77 10.28 -1.05
CA TYR A 315 -13.55 9.95 -1.75
C TYR A 315 -12.44 9.70 -0.74
N SER A 316 -11.55 8.76 -1.04
CA SER A 316 -10.28 8.59 -0.33
C SER A 316 -9.12 8.76 -1.29
N TYR A 317 -7.99 9.26 -0.79
CA TYR A 317 -6.80 9.52 -1.57
C TYR A 317 -5.55 9.02 -0.86
N LYS A 318 -4.60 8.54 -1.65
CA LYS A 318 -3.19 8.33 -1.29
C LYS A 318 -2.34 8.84 -2.44
N ILE A 319 -1.12 9.24 -2.15
CA ILE A 319 -0.18 9.75 -3.14
C ILE A 319 1.22 9.20 -2.87
N VAL A 320 1.97 8.99 -3.94
CA VAL A 320 3.41 8.67 -3.89
C VAL A 320 4.16 9.74 -4.66
N ALA A 321 5.33 10.11 -4.17
CA ALA A 321 6.28 10.95 -4.89
C ALA A 321 7.08 10.08 -5.86
N LYS A 322 7.47 10.64 -7.00
CA LYS A 322 8.18 9.91 -8.05
C LYS A 322 9.27 10.77 -8.65
N ASN A 323 10.36 10.15 -9.05
CA ASN A 323 11.22 10.66 -10.10
C ASN A 323 11.38 9.61 -11.19
N GLU A 324 12.40 9.75 -12.04
CA GLU A 324 12.62 8.82 -13.16
C GLU A 324 12.96 7.41 -12.67
N SER A 325 13.49 7.27 -11.45
CA SER A 325 14.11 6.03 -10.96
C SER A 325 13.45 5.48 -9.68
N VAL A 326 12.77 6.32 -8.90
CA VAL A 326 12.28 5.98 -7.55
C VAL A 326 10.83 6.44 -7.37
N THR A 327 10.05 5.62 -6.68
CA THR A 327 8.72 5.96 -6.16
C THR A 327 8.74 5.86 -4.65
N SER A 328 8.27 6.88 -3.93
CA SER A 328 8.20 6.87 -2.47
C SER A 328 7.19 5.85 -1.96
N ASP A 329 7.28 5.59 -0.66
CA ASP A 329 6.18 5.02 0.13
C ASP A 329 4.87 5.80 -0.05
N VAL A 330 3.76 5.11 0.21
CA VAL A 330 2.43 5.71 0.14
C VAL A 330 2.22 6.71 1.28
N SER A 331 1.72 7.90 0.92
CA SER A 331 1.26 8.88 1.90
C SER A 331 0.23 8.29 2.87
N ASN A 332 0.08 8.94 4.02
CA ASN A 332 -1.11 8.75 4.86
C ASN A 332 -2.42 8.89 4.04
N ILE A 333 -3.36 7.95 4.22
CA ILE A 333 -4.64 8.00 3.50
C ILE A 333 -5.53 9.11 4.10
N LYS A 334 -6.10 9.98 3.23
CA LYS A 334 -7.12 10.96 3.64
C LYS A 334 -8.44 10.71 2.93
N SER A 335 -9.54 10.81 3.67
CA SER A 335 -10.90 10.71 3.13
C SER A 335 -11.73 11.95 3.41
N ALA A 336 -12.57 12.34 2.45
CA ALA A 336 -13.58 13.38 2.65
C ALA A 336 -14.82 13.10 1.81
N ALA A 337 -16.00 13.43 2.35
CA ALA A 337 -17.19 13.60 1.53
C ALA A 337 -17.27 15.04 1.01
N TYR A 338 -17.45 15.20 -0.31
CA TYR A 338 -17.64 16.51 -0.92
C TYR A 338 -19.08 16.99 -0.71
N LEU A 339 -19.25 18.26 -0.34
CA LEU A 339 -20.57 18.88 -0.21
C LEU A 339 -20.59 20.25 -0.89
N ASN A 340 -21.56 20.45 -1.78
CA ASN A 340 -21.78 21.74 -2.41
C ASN A 340 -22.00 22.83 -1.34
N ARG A 341 -21.30 23.95 -1.52
CA ARG A 341 -21.42 25.13 -0.65
C ARG A 341 -22.88 25.60 -0.59
N THR A 342 -23.42 25.71 0.62
CA THR A 342 -24.70 26.43 0.83
C THR A 342 -24.48 27.94 0.82
N LYS A 343 -25.50 28.72 0.44
CA LYS A 343 -25.46 30.19 0.42
C LYS A 343 -26.53 30.75 1.37
N ILE A 344 -26.20 31.83 2.09
CA ILE A 344 -27.18 32.60 2.86
C ILE A 344 -28.12 33.29 1.87
N LYS A 345 -29.42 33.03 1.97
CA LYS A 345 -30.47 33.71 1.21
C LYS A 345 -30.76 35.09 1.80
N LYS A 346 -31.04 35.14 3.10
CA LYS A 346 -31.45 36.36 3.80
C LYS A 346 -30.83 36.43 5.19
N ALA A 347 -30.48 37.65 5.59
CA ALA A 347 -30.15 38.01 6.96
C ALA A 347 -30.94 39.27 7.32
N SER A 348 -31.77 39.20 8.36
CA SER A 348 -32.56 40.34 8.82
C SER A 348 -32.43 40.51 10.33
N VAL A 349 -32.57 41.76 10.78
CA VAL A 349 -32.50 42.13 12.19
C VAL A 349 -33.81 42.76 12.61
N LYS A 350 -34.35 42.32 13.74
CA LYS A 350 -35.46 42.99 14.43
C LYS A 350 -35.10 43.07 15.91
N LYS A 351 -34.86 44.28 16.42
CA LYS A 351 -34.30 44.51 17.76
C LYS A 351 -33.01 43.68 17.93
N ARG A 352 -32.91 42.89 19.01
CA ARG A 352 -31.80 41.96 19.28
C ARG A 352 -31.90 40.60 18.58
N LYS A 353 -32.89 40.38 17.71
CA LYS A 353 -33.10 39.09 17.03
C LYS A 353 -32.61 39.15 15.59
N VAL A 354 -31.62 38.31 15.27
CA VAL A 354 -31.15 38.07 13.91
C VAL A 354 -31.82 36.82 13.35
N THR A 355 -32.43 36.93 12.17
CA THR A 355 -32.97 35.79 11.42
C THR A 355 -32.12 35.56 10.17
N LEU A 356 -31.61 34.34 10.02
CA LEU A 356 -30.85 33.89 8.86
C LEU A 356 -31.62 32.79 8.13
N THR A 357 -31.63 32.82 6.81
CA THR A 357 -32.08 31.70 5.96
C THR A 357 -31.03 31.35 4.92
N TRP A 358 -30.96 30.09 4.51
CA TRP A 358 -29.97 29.60 3.54
C TRP A 358 -30.54 28.57 2.57
N LEU A 359 -29.79 28.30 1.49
CA LEU A 359 -30.14 27.27 0.51
C LEU A 359 -30.01 25.86 1.11
N LYS A 360 -31.00 25.01 0.83
CA LYS A 360 -30.96 23.58 1.21
C LYS A 360 -29.88 22.87 0.40
N ASN A 361 -29.08 22.01 1.05
CA ASN A 361 -28.28 20.99 0.37
C ASN A 361 -28.97 19.63 0.56
N SER A 362 -29.30 18.95 -0.54
CA SER A 362 -30.05 17.69 -0.55
C SER A 362 -29.33 16.52 0.11
N LYS A 363 -28.00 16.58 0.18
CA LYS A 363 -27.13 15.53 0.75
C LYS A 363 -26.68 15.82 2.18
N ALA A 364 -27.00 17.00 2.72
CA ALA A 364 -26.60 17.38 4.07
C ALA A 364 -27.38 16.61 5.15
N SER A 365 -26.70 16.25 6.23
CA SER A 365 -27.31 15.80 7.49
C SER A 365 -27.70 16.97 8.40
N GLY A 366 -27.13 18.17 8.18
CA GLY A 366 -27.47 19.38 8.92
C GLY A 366 -26.58 20.57 8.54
N TYR A 367 -26.62 21.62 9.35
CA TYR A 367 -25.91 22.88 9.09
C TYR A 367 -25.21 23.41 10.34
N VAL A 368 -24.15 24.20 10.13
CA VAL A 368 -23.49 24.98 11.17
C VAL A 368 -23.52 26.45 10.76
N VAL A 369 -24.09 27.27 11.63
CA VAL A 369 -24.03 28.73 11.53
C VAL A 369 -22.81 29.19 12.33
N ARG A 370 -21.93 29.98 11.70
CA ARG A 370 -20.82 30.67 12.35
C ARG A 370 -21.10 32.17 12.36
N TYR A 371 -20.85 32.81 13.49
CA TYR A 371 -20.91 34.26 13.61
C TYR A 371 -19.71 34.80 14.36
N ILE A 372 -19.17 35.93 13.92
CA ILE A 372 -17.97 36.56 14.46
C ILE A 372 -18.32 37.95 14.99
N LYS A 373 -17.88 38.27 16.21
CA LYS A 373 -18.00 39.60 16.84
C LYS A 373 -16.68 39.95 17.49
N ASN A 374 -16.11 41.11 17.15
CA ASN A 374 -14.86 41.62 17.72
C ASN A 374 -13.75 40.54 17.69
N GLY A 375 -13.55 39.90 16.54
CA GLY A 375 -12.60 38.79 16.38
C GLY A 375 -13.04 37.45 16.99
N LYS A 376 -13.94 37.45 17.99
CA LYS A 376 -14.41 36.22 18.64
C LYS A 376 -15.41 35.45 17.78
N THR A 377 -15.13 34.17 17.58
CA THR A 377 -15.93 33.25 16.75
C THR A 377 -16.90 32.43 17.61
N TYR A 378 -18.13 32.29 17.12
CA TYR A 378 -19.19 31.50 17.74
C TYR A 378 -19.84 30.59 16.70
N THR A 379 -20.30 29.40 17.11
CA THR A 379 -20.98 28.46 16.21
C THR A 379 -22.25 27.87 16.84
N LYS A 380 -23.27 27.62 16.01
CA LYS A 380 -24.48 26.88 16.40
C LYS A 380 -24.82 25.83 15.34
N THR A 381 -25.04 24.59 15.79
CA THR A 381 -25.32 23.44 14.92
C THR A 381 -26.83 23.18 14.85
N TYR A 382 -27.33 22.88 13.66
CA TYR A 382 -28.72 22.58 13.37
C TYR A 382 -28.80 21.21 12.71
N LYS A 383 -29.39 20.23 13.42
CA LYS A 383 -29.55 18.85 12.93
C LYS A 383 -30.75 18.76 11.98
N GLY A 384 -30.58 18.07 10.86
CA GLY A 384 -31.63 17.79 9.88
C GLY A 384 -31.52 18.62 8.60
N LYS A 385 -31.65 17.94 7.45
CA LYS A 385 -31.54 18.53 6.10
C LYS A 385 -32.52 19.67 5.81
N ALA A 386 -33.67 19.67 6.49
CA ALA A 386 -34.73 20.67 6.35
C ALA A 386 -34.49 21.96 7.18
N LYS A 387 -33.53 21.98 8.12
CA LYS A 387 -33.28 23.14 8.98
C LYS A 387 -32.49 24.22 8.21
N THR A 388 -33.18 25.03 7.42
CA THR A 388 -32.61 26.09 6.58
C THR A 388 -32.78 27.51 7.13
N LYS A 389 -33.08 27.62 8.44
CA LYS A 389 -33.36 28.88 9.13
C LYS A 389 -32.77 28.87 10.54
N ALA A 390 -32.18 30.00 10.95
CA ALA A 390 -31.74 30.26 12.31
C ALA A 390 -32.36 31.56 12.84
N LYS A 391 -32.74 31.55 14.11
CA LYS A 391 -33.08 32.74 14.89
C LYS A 391 -32.09 32.84 16.05
N LEU A 392 -31.42 33.98 16.18
CA LEU A 392 -30.37 34.22 17.17
C LEU A 392 -30.68 35.49 17.95
N SER A 393 -30.65 35.41 19.29
CA SER A 393 -30.75 36.57 20.17
C SER A 393 -29.34 37.04 20.51
N LEU A 394 -28.98 38.25 20.08
CA LEU A 394 -27.61 38.76 20.17
C LEU A 394 -27.56 40.14 20.82
N LYS A 395 -26.47 40.42 21.54
CA LYS A 395 -26.19 41.76 22.08
C LYS A 395 -25.95 42.76 20.93
N LYS A 396 -26.05 44.06 21.23
CA LYS A 396 -25.75 45.13 20.26
C LYS A 396 -24.33 44.98 19.70
N GLY A 397 -24.14 45.34 18.44
CA GLY A 397 -22.85 45.33 17.77
C GLY A 397 -22.88 44.78 16.35
N SER A 398 -21.72 44.77 15.71
CA SER A 398 -21.53 44.28 14.34
C SER A 398 -21.11 42.82 14.31
N TYR A 399 -21.74 42.04 13.44
CA TYR A 399 -21.54 40.60 13.30
C TYR A 399 -21.30 40.22 11.85
N LYS A 400 -20.43 39.24 11.61
CA LYS A 400 -20.28 38.57 10.30
C LYS A 400 -20.82 37.14 10.39
N PHE A 401 -21.84 36.80 9.60
CA PHE A 401 -22.48 35.48 9.59
C PHE A 401 -22.07 34.63 8.40
N SER A 402 -21.83 33.34 8.59
CA SER A 402 -21.59 32.37 7.52
C SER A 402 -22.23 31.03 7.86
N VAL A 403 -22.64 30.26 6.86
CA VAL A 403 -23.28 28.94 7.04
C VAL A 403 -22.54 27.89 6.23
N ARG A 404 -22.34 26.70 6.82
CA ARG A 404 -21.89 25.50 6.10
C ARG A 404 -22.83 24.35 6.34
N CYS A 405 -22.87 23.39 5.43
CA CYS A 405 -23.57 22.13 5.63
C CYS A 405 -22.59 21.03 6.06
N TYR A 406 -23.12 19.98 6.69
CA TYR A 406 -22.33 18.79 7.03
C TYR A 406 -23.10 17.52 6.67
N ILE A 407 -22.37 16.43 6.43
CA ILE A 407 -22.89 15.08 6.27
C ILE A 407 -22.33 14.21 7.39
N ASN A 408 -23.17 13.33 7.94
CA ASN A 408 -22.82 12.39 8.99
C ASN A 408 -23.19 10.97 8.55
N LYS A 409 -22.51 10.49 7.51
CA LYS A 409 -22.62 9.14 6.96
C LYS A 409 -21.20 8.69 6.61
N SER A 410 -20.69 7.68 7.31
CA SER A 410 -19.31 7.19 7.18
C SER A 410 -18.23 8.23 7.51
N GLY A 411 -18.51 9.07 8.52
CA GLY A 411 -17.67 10.19 8.96
C GLY A 411 -18.40 11.53 8.94
N LYS A 412 -17.90 12.51 9.70
CA LYS A 412 -18.47 13.85 9.80
C LYS A 412 -17.68 14.83 8.95
N TYR A 413 -18.22 15.18 7.78
CA TYR A 413 -17.56 16.07 6.82
C TYR A 413 -18.35 17.35 6.60
N TYR A 414 -17.65 18.44 6.33
CA TYR A 414 -18.22 19.78 6.23
C TYR A 414 -17.94 20.39 4.87
N SER A 415 -18.94 21.09 4.30
CA SER A 415 -18.67 22.02 3.20
C SER A 415 -17.83 23.20 3.69
N VAL A 416 -17.27 23.95 2.75
CA VAL A 416 -16.82 25.32 3.04
C VAL A 416 -17.98 26.17 3.56
N TYR A 417 -17.64 27.17 4.38
CA TYR A 417 -18.57 28.22 4.77
C TYR A 417 -19.01 29.05 3.56
N SER A 418 -20.26 29.51 3.59
CA SER A 418 -20.77 30.52 2.68
C SER A 418 -19.96 31.81 2.79
N THR A 419 -20.07 32.66 1.77
CA THR A 419 -19.67 34.07 1.88
C THR A 419 -20.31 34.70 3.12
N ALA A 420 -19.54 35.50 3.84
CA ALA A 420 -20.00 36.11 5.07
C ALA A 420 -21.01 37.23 4.76
N LYS A 421 -22.06 37.34 5.58
CA LYS A 421 -23.02 38.45 5.55
C LYS A 421 -22.87 39.30 6.80
N SER A 422 -22.49 40.56 6.62
CA SER A 422 -22.37 41.53 7.72
C SER A 422 -23.74 42.01 8.16
N VAL A 423 -23.94 42.12 9.47
CA VAL A 423 -25.20 42.49 10.10
C VAL A 423 -24.89 43.33 11.33
N LYS A 424 -25.50 44.52 11.45
CA LYS A 424 -25.43 45.38 12.63
C LYS A 424 -26.68 45.18 13.48
N VAL A 425 -26.51 44.72 14.72
CA VAL A 425 -27.58 44.61 15.71
C VAL A 425 -27.65 45.94 16.45
N LYS A 426 -28.73 46.67 16.24
CA LYS A 426 -29.00 47.97 16.86
C LYS A 426 -29.55 47.83 18.28
#